data_AF-A0A6P4EMD3-F1
#
_entry.id   AF-A0A6P4EMD3-F1
#
_cell.length_a   1.000
_cell.length_b   1.000
_cell.length_c   1.000
_cell.angle_alpha   90.00
_cell.angle_beta   90.00
_cell.angle_gamma   90.00
#
_symmetry.space_group_name_H-M   'P 1'
#
loop_
_entity.id
_entity.type
_entity.pdbx_description
1 polymer ?
#
loop_
_entity_poly.entity_id
_entity_poly.type
_entity_poly.pdbx_seq_one_letter_code
_entity_poly.pdbx_strand_id
1 'polypeptide(L)'
;DWLQCVDLQIVHNDECNWTYGSVGDNTICTRTVDGKSICGGDSGGPLVTHDGNKLVGVSNFVSSNGCQSGAPAGFQRVTYHLDWIRDHTGISY
;
A
#
# COMPACT_ATOMS: atom_id res chain seq x y z
N ASP A 1 -20.76 5.59 -12.21
CA ASP A 1 -19.65 5.28 -11.31
C ASP A 1 -19.35 3.80 -11.32
N TRP A 2 -18.08 3.48 -11.50
CA TRP A 2 -17.57 2.11 -11.49
C TRP A 2 -16.34 2.09 -10.61
N LEU A 3 -16.16 1.00 -9.86
CA LEU A 3 -14.92 0.79 -9.11
C LEU A 3 -13.73 0.84 -10.08
N GLN A 4 -12.72 1.63 -9.73
CA GLN A 4 -11.48 1.72 -10.50
C GLN A 4 -10.39 0.86 -9.82
N CYS A 5 -9.46 0.35 -10.62
CA CYS A 5 -8.29 -0.37 -10.12
C CYS A 5 -7.07 -0.07 -11.00
N VAL A 6 -5.88 -0.31 -10.45
CA VAL A 6 -4.62 -0.11 -11.17
C VAL A 6 -3.57 -1.10 -10.68
N ASP A 7 -2.75 -1.58 -11.61
CA ASP A 7 -1.59 -2.42 -11.30
C ASP A 7 -0.42 -1.56 -10.84
N LEU A 8 0.13 -1.92 -9.68
CA LEU A 8 1.27 -1.23 -9.07
C LEU A 8 2.39 -2.22 -8.78
N GLN A 9 3.63 -1.79 -8.96
CA GLN A 9 4.79 -2.58 -8.61
C GLN A 9 5.16 -2.37 -7.14
N ILE A 10 5.13 -3.43 -6.34
CA ILE A 10 5.67 -3.41 -4.97
C ILE A 10 7.19 -3.23 -5.03
N VAL A 11 7.72 -2.35 -4.19
CA VAL A 11 9.15 -2.02 -4.11
C VAL A 11 9.67 -2.17 -2.69
N HIS A 12 11.00 -2.20 -2.54
CA HIS A 12 11.64 -2.21 -1.23
C HIS A 12 11.37 -0.89 -0.49
N ASN A 13 11.30 -0.97 0.85
CA ASN A 13 11.09 0.22 1.67
C ASN A 13 12.22 1.27 1.49
N ASP A 14 13.42 0.86 1.05
CA ASP A 14 14.52 1.78 0.74
C ASP A 14 14.15 2.83 -0.32
N GLU A 15 13.34 2.46 -1.32
CA GLU A 15 12.88 3.41 -2.34
C GLU A 15 11.92 4.45 -1.76
N CYS A 16 11.09 4.03 -0.81
CA CYS A 16 10.29 4.93 0.00
C CYS A 16 11.16 5.81 0.90
N ASN A 17 12.20 5.25 1.51
CA ASN A 17 13.11 5.97 2.41
C ASN A 17 13.84 7.10 1.69
N TRP A 18 14.21 6.92 0.41
CA TRP A 18 14.79 8.00 -0.39
C TRP A 18 13.85 9.20 -0.60
N THR A 19 12.53 8.97 -0.50
CA THR A 19 11.52 10.02 -0.67
C THR A 19 11.03 10.59 0.68
N TYR A 20 10.83 9.72 1.67
CA TYR A 20 10.17 10.03 2.94
C TYR A 20 11.10 10.03 4.16
N GLY A 21 12.41 9.79 3.96
CA GLY A 21 13.43 9.72 5.00
C GLY A 21 13.46 8.37 5.71
N SER A 22 12.34 7.96 6.29
CA SER A 22 12.18 6.63 6.91
C SER A 22 10.71 6.22 6.95
N VAL A 23 10.40 5.05 6.41
CA VAL A 23 9.12 4.37 6.59
C VAL A 23 9.30 3.17 7.52
N GLY A 24 8.32 2.90 8.38
CA GLY A 24 8.38 1.76 9.30
C GLY A 24 8.26 0.41 8.60
N ASP A 25 8.68 -0.66 9.27
CA ASP A 25 8.58 -2.04 8.77
C ASP A 25 7.12 -2.49 8.54
N ASN A 26 6.17 -1.82 9.20
CA ASN A 26 4.74 -1.96 8.99
C ASN A 26 4.27 -1.33 7.66
N THR A 27 5.15 -0.75 6.84
CA THR A 27 4.81 -0.16 5.55
C THR A 27 5.23 -1.08 4.41
N ILE A 28 4.36 -1.18 3.39
CA ILE A 28 4.69 -1.71 2.06
C ILE A 28 4.53 -0.59 1.04
N CYS A 29 5.49 -0.46 0.13
CA CYS A 29 5.54 0.64 -0.83
C CYS A 29 5.32 0.15 -2.25
N THR A 30 4.73 1.01 -3.08
CA THR A 30 4.60 0.78 -4.51
C THR A 30 5.13 1.94 -5.34
N ARG A 31 5.67 1.63 -6.52
CA ARG A 31 6.10 2.64 -7.50
C ARG A 31 4.90 3.18 -8.28
N THR A 32 4.90 4.50 -8.54
CA THR A 32 3.77 5.23 -9.13
C THR A 32 4.10 5.79 -10.52
N VAL A 33 4.51 4.91 -11.44
CA VAL A 33 4.92 5.29 -12.81
C VAL A 33 3.73 5.87 -13.59
N ASP A 34 3.97 6.90 -14.41
CA ASP A 34 2.97 7.57 -15.25
C ASP A 34 1.75 8.10 -14.48
N GLY A 35 1.94 8.48 -13.21
CA GLY A 35 0.87 9.00 -12.36
C GLY A 35 -0.15 7.94 -11.90
N LYS A 36 0.13 6.66 -12.10
CA LYS A 36 -0.68 5.55 -11.59
C LYS A 36 -0.41 5.36 -10.11
N SER A 37 -1.40 5.69 -9.28
CA SER A 37 -1.30 5.63 -7.82
C SER A 37 -2.69 5.51 -7.21
N ILE A 38 -2.75 5.11 -5.94
CA ILE A 38 -3.87 5.48 -5.07
C ILE A 38 -3.92 7.02 -4.91
N CYS A 39 -5.08 7.58 -4.62
CA CYS A 39 -5.26 9.01 -4.36
C CYS A 39 -6.25 9.27 -3.21
N GLY A 40 -6.64 10.53 -3.02
CA GLY A 40 -7.62 10.93 -2.01
C GLY A 40 -8.96 10.24 -2.25
N GLY A 41 -9.45 9.53 -1.23
CA GLY A 41 -10.66 8.72 -1.30
C GLY A 41 -10.41 7.21 -1.38
N ASP A 42 -9.19 6.79 -1.75
CA ASP A 42 -8.84 5.36 -1.86
C ASP A 42 -8.36 4.75 -0.53
N SER A 43 -8.20 5.54 0.53
CA SER A 43 -7.70 5.11 1.84
C SER A 43 -8.51 3.94 2.42
N GLY A 44 -7.82 2.92 2.92
CA GLY A 44 -8.44 1.66 3.38
C GLY A 44 -8.68 0.63 2.28
N GLY A 45 -8.46 0.99 1.01
CA GLY A 45 -8.57 0.10 -0.15
C GLY A 45 -7.50 -1.00 -0.19
N PRO A 46 -7.77 -2.13 -0.86
CA PRO A 46 -6.90 -3.29 -0.85
C PRO A 46 -5.76 -3.20 -1.89
N LEU A 47 -4.56 -3.62 -1.49
CA LEU A 47 -3.47 -3.99 -2.41
C LEU A 47 -3.39 -5.52 -2.46
N VAL A 48 -3.71 -6.08 -3.61
CA VAL A 48 -3.84 -7.54 -3.81
C VAL A 48 -2.81 -8.01 -4.83
N THR A 49 -2.19 -9.15 -4.55
CA THR A 49 -1.28 -9.82 -5.50
C THR A 49 -2.05 -10.54 -6.60
N HIS A 50 -1.54 -10.47 -7.84
CA HIS A 50 -2.09 -11.24 -8.96
C HIS A 50 -1.96 -12.74 -8.75
N ASP A 51 -0.86 -13.18 -8.13
CA ASP A 51 -0.65 -14.59 -7.82
C ASP A 51 -1.36 -14.97 -6.51
N GLY A 52 -2.46 -15.71 -6.64
CA GLY A 52 -3.21 -16.25 -5.50
C GLY A 52 -4.11 -15.24 -4.78
N ASN A 53 -4.34 -14.05 -5.32
CA ASN A 53 -5.27 -13.04 -4.80
C ASN A 53 -5.06 -12.69 -3.31
N LYS A 54 -3.81 -12.66 -2.85
CA LYS A 54 -3.50 -12.37 -1.44
C LYS A 54 -3.52 -10.86 -1.19
N LEU A 55 -4.26 -10.45 -0.17
CA LEU A 55 -4.24 -9.08 0.37
C LEU A 55 -2.90 -8.86 1.10
N VAL A 56 -2.06 -7.98 0.56
CA VAL A 56 -0.71 -7.72 1.10
C VAL A 56 -0.54 -6.33 1.67
N GLY A 57 -1.43 -5.40 1.29
CA GLY A 57 -1.42 -4.04 1.80
C GLY A 57 -2.81 -3.43 1.92
N VAL A 58 -2.93 -2.42 2.77
CA VAL A 58 -4.10 -1.54 2.90
C VAL A 58 -3.67 -0.11 2.64
N SER A 59 -4.28 0.59 1.70
CA SER A 59 -3.85 1.93 1.28
C SER A 59 -3.85 2.91 2.46
N ASN A 60 -2.76 3.69 2.58
CA ASN A 60 -2.52 4.51 3.76
C ASN A 60 -2.20 5.95 3.38
N PHE A 61 -1.12 6.17 2.61
CA PHE A 61 -0.65 7.52 2.30
C PHE A 61 -0.12 7.68 0.88
N VAL A 62 -0.14 8.92 0.42
CA VAL A 62 0.52 9.40 -0.80
C VAL A 62 1.42 10.59 -0.45
N SER A 63 2.28 10.98 -1.38
CA SER A 63 3.10 12.18 -1.21
C SER A 63 2.25 13.45 -1.03
N SER A 64 2.75 14.36 -0.20
CA SER A 64 2.19 15.71 -0.05
C SER A 64 2.24 16.53 -1.36
N ASN A 65 3.09 16.14 -2.31
CA ASN A 65 3.16 16.74 -3.65
C ASN A 65 2.04 16.24 -4.58
N GLY A 66 1.14 15.38 -4.09
CA GLY A 66 0.00 14.84 -4.83
C GLY A 66 0.21 13.43 -5.36
N CYS A 67 -0.89 12.74 -5.67
CA CYS A 67 -0.89 11.33 -6.10
C CYS A 67 -0.31 11.09 -7.51
N GLN A 68 -0.17 12.14 -8.32
CA GLN A 68 0.44 12.08 -9.65
C GLN A 68 1.89 12.57 -9.67
N SER A 69 2.51 12.80 -8.50
CA SER A 69 3.89 13.30 -8.41
C SER A 69 4.97 12.30 -8.83
N GLY A 70 4.62 11.02 -9.00
CA GLY A 70 5.56 9.93 -9.22
C GLY A 70 6.29 9.47 -7.96
N ALA A 71 5.99 10.07 -6.80
CA ALA A 71 6.50 9.60 -5.52
C ALA A 71 5.82 8.28 -5.11
N PRO A 72 6.55 7.34 -4.46
CA PRO A 72 5.99 6.05 -4.07
C PRO A 72 4.73 6.17 -3.20
N ALA A 73 3.76 5.28 -3.39
CA ALA A 73 2.58 5.21 -2.53
C ALA A 73 2.80 4.23 -1.38
N GLY A 74 2.26 4.54 -0.20
CA GLY A 74 2.43 3.76 1.01
C GLY A 74 1.15 3.05 1.46
N PHE A 75 1.31 1.82 1.90
CA PHE A 75 0.25 0.94 2.37
C PHE A 75 0.66 0.34 3.71
N GLN A 76 -0.30 0.05 4.59
CA GLN A 76 -0.05 -0.77 5.77
C GLN A 76 0.21 -2.21 5.35
N ARG A 77 1.33 -2.79 5.78
CA ARG A 77 1.76 -4.16 5.49
C ARG A 77 0.90 -5.14 6.28
N VAL A 78 0.07 -5.91 5.58
CA VAL A 78 -0.87 -6.84 6.22
C VAL A 78 -0.14 -7.88 7.08
N THR A 79 1.00 -8.40 6.61
CA THR A 79 1.79 -9.39 7.37
C THR A 79 2.30 -8.87 8.70
N TYR A 80 2.51 -7.56 8.85
CA TYR A 80 2.90 -6.94 10.12
C TYR A 80 1.74 -6.96 11.13
N HIS A 81 0.50 -6.96 10.64
CA HIS A 81 -0.70 -6.85 11.47
C HIS A 81 -1.46 -8.18 11.65
N LEU A 82 -0.95 -9.29 11.11
CA LEU A 82 -1.62 -10.59 11.15
C LEU A 82 -1.95 -11.04 12.58
N ASP A 83 -1.01 -10.92 13.52
CA ASP A 83 -1.26 -11.24 14.94
C ASP A 83 -2.37 -10.36 15.54
N TRP A 84 -2.32 -9.05 15.28
CA TRP A 84 -3.37 -8.13 15.73
C TRP A 84 -4.75 -8.50 15.15
N ILE A 85 -4.82 -8.85 13.85
CA ILE A 85 -6.05 -9.28 13.20
C ILE A 85 -6.58 -10.56 13.86
N ARG A 86 -5.73 -11.56 14.08
CA ARG A 86 -6.11 -12.80 14.77
C ARG A 86 -6.66 -12.50 16.16
N ASP A 87 -5.97 -11.68 16.94
CA ASP A 87 -6.33 -11.42 18.33
C ASP A 87 -7.66 -10.65 18.47
N HIS A 88 -8.04 -9.84 17.47
CA HIS A 88 -9.30 -9.08 17.49
C HIS A 88 -10.47 -9.79 16.78
N THR A 89 -10.20 -10.74 15.89
CA THR A 89 -11.24 -11.45 15.13
C THR A 89 -11.46 -12.88 15.60
N GLY A 90 -10.48 -13.48 16.28
CA GLY A 90 -10.46 -14.90 16.61
C GLY A 90 -10.24 -15.83 15.40
N ILE A 91 -9.91 -15.28 14.22
CA ILE A 91 -9.74 -16.04 12.97
C ILE A 91 -8.26 -16.35 12.74
N SER A 92 -7.96 -17.62 12.40
CA SER A 92 -6.64 -18.07 11.94
C SER A 92 -6.61 -18.18 10.42
N TYR A 93 -5.45 -17.91 9.81
CA TYR A 93 -5.23 -17.78 8.35
C TYR A 93 -4.18 -18.76 7.83
#